data_AF-A0A970D1S9-F1
#
_entry.id   AF-A0A970D1S9-F1
#
_cell.length_a   1.000
_cell.length_b   1.000
_cell.length_c   1.000
_cell.angle_alpha   90.00
_cell.angle_beta   90.00
_cell.angle_gamma   90.00
#
_symmetry.space_group_name_H-M   'P 1'
#
loop_
_entity.id
_entity.type
_entity.pdbx_description
1 polymer ?
#
loop_
_entity_poly.entity_id
_entity_poly.type
_entity_poly.pdbx_seq_one_letter_code
_entity_poly.pdbx_strand_id
1 'polypeptide(L)'
;SLGDVREYDTYQDALLDLTTSERIDAVAVDKILIEYIAAQEPGTLYILDEALGTEYMGIGCPKGAVALREAIDNALDELYEDGTVEAISKEWFGTNIVIRDVPKLTQEQLKEMGR
;
A
#
# COMPACT_ATOMS: atom_id res chain seq x y z
N SER A 1 -10.31 -16.86 -18.12
CA SER A 1 -9.54 -17.63 -17.14
C SER A 1 -8.16 -17.02 -17.07
N LEU A 2 -7.58 -16.86 -15.88
CA LEU A 2 -6.13 -16.63 -15.77
C LEU A 2 -5.40 -17.85 -16.33
N GLY A 3 -4.21 -17.60 -16.89
CA GLY A 3 -3.28 -18.65 -17.33
C GLY A 3 -2.51 -19.22 -16.14
N ASP A 4 -1.19 -19.13 -16.21
CA ASP A 4 -0.26 -19.48 -15.12
C ASP A 4 -0.22 -18.35 -14.07
N VAL A 5 -0.24 -18.70 -12.78
CA VAL A 5 -0.11 -17.74 -11.67
C VAL A 5 1.14 -18.11 -10.88
N ARG A 6 2.06 -17.16 -10.76
CA ARG A 6 3.35 -17.34 -10.10
C ARG A 6 3.47 -16.43 -8.90
N GLU A 7 4.04 -16.97 -7.83
CA GLU A 7 4.42 -16.23 -6.65
C GLU A 7 5.92 -15.98 -6.66
N TYR A 8 6.34 -14.85 -6.11
CA TYR A 8 7.73 -14.42 -6.03
C TYR A 8 8.05 -14.01 -4.61
N ASP A 9 9.29 -14.28 -4.18
CA ASP A 9 9.76 -13.89 -2.85
C ASP A 9 10.00 -12.37 -2.75
N THR A 10 10.28 -11.70 -3.87
CA THR A 10 10.56 -10.27 -3.92
C THR A 10 9.84 -9.58 -5.09
N TYR A 11 9.52 -8.30 -4.91
CA TYR A 11 8.95 -7.48 -5.99
C TYR A 11 9.94 -7.31 -7.15
N GLN A 12 11.24 -7.27 -6.86
CA GLN A 12 12.29 -7.12 -7.87
C GLN A 12 12.30 -8.32 -8.82
N ASP A 13 12.15 -9.54 -8.31
CA ASP A 13 12.13 -10.74 -9.15
C ASP A 13 10.89 -10.75 -10.06
N ALA A 14 9.72 -10.38 -9.53
CA ALA A 14 8.50 -10.25 -10.32
C ALA A 14 8.62 -9.18 -11.42
N LEU A 15 9.18 -8.01 -11.09
CA LEU A 15 9.38 -6.92 -12.05
C LEU A 15 10.43 -7.26 -13.11
N LEU A 16 11.49 -8.01 -12.77
CA LEU A 16 12.48 -8.48 -13.73
C LEU A 16 11.87 -9.47 -14.72
N ASP A 17 11.02 -10.38 -14.23
CA ASP A 17 10.31 -11.35 -15.07
C ASP A 17 9.30 -10.68 -16.01
N LEU A 18 8.70 -9.56 -15.59
CA LEU A 18 7.83 -8.72 -16.41
C LEU A 18 8.61 -7.94 -17.48
N THR A 19 9.66 -7.22 -17.07
CA THR A 19 10.30 -6.18 -17.90
C THR A 19 11.46 -6.66 -18.75
N THR A 20 12.22 -7.65 -18.27
CA THR A 20 13.46 -8.11 -18.93
C THR A 20 13.32 -9.50 -19.50
N SER A 21 12.73 -10.42 -18.73
CA SER A 21 12.58 -11.81 -19.18
C SER A 21 11.35 -12.04 -20.05
N GLU A 22 10.37 -11.13 -20.01
CA GLU A 22 9.05 -11.24 -20.68
C GLU A 22 8.37 -12.60 -20.40
N ARG A 23 8.51 -13.11 -19.17
CA ARG A 23 8.00 -14.43 -18.74
C ARG A 23 6.56 -14.39 -18.25
N ILE A 24 6.08 -13.21 -17.93
CA ILE A 24 4.73 -12.92 -17.43
C ILE A 24 4.22 -11.66 -18.13
N ASP A 25 2.91 -11.57 -18.31
CA ASP A 25 2.27 -10.44 -19.00
C ASP A 25 1.90 -9.29 -18.05
N ALA A 26 1.76 -9.58 -16.74
CA ALA A 26 1.35 -8.61 -15.74
C ALA A 26 1.77 -9.03 -14.32
N VAL A 27 1.84 -8.06 -13.41
CA VAL A 27 2.09 -8.26 -11.98
C VAL A 27 0.97 -7.58 -11.19
N ALA A 28 0.39 -8.30 -10.23
CA ALA A 28 -0.47 -7.72 -9.21
C ALA A 28 0.38 -7.32 -8.00
N VAL A 29 0.43 -6.02 -7.68
CA VAL A 29 1.30 -5.44 -6.65
C VAL A 29 0.68 -4.17 -6.07
N ASP A 30 1.08 -3.81 -4.86
CA ASP A 30 0.68 -2.61 -4.15
C ASP A 30 0.84 -1.35 -5.02
N LYS A 31 -0.23 -0.57 -5.13
CA LYS A 31 -0.29 0.62 -5.98
C LYS A 31 0.77 1.66 -5.63
N ILE A 32 0.98 1.92 -4.33
CA ILE A 32 1.96 2.91 -3.85
C ILE A 32 3.38 2.54 -4.27
N LEU A 33 3.73 1.24 -4.18
CA LEU A 33 5.04 0.75 -4.58
C LEU A 33 5.25 0.90 -6.09
N ILE A 34 4.29 0.44 -6.89
CA ILE A 34 4.46 0.46 -8.35
C ILE A 34 4.45 1.89 -8.93
N GLU A 35 3.67 2.81 -8.35
CA GLU A 35 3.69 4.23 -8.73
C GLU A 35 5.05 4.87 -8.41
N TYR A 36 5.64 4.55 -7.26
CA TYR A 36 6.98 5.03 -6.91
C TYR A 36 8.08 4.51 -7.85
N ILE A 37 8.00 3.25 -8.28
CA ILE A 37 8.94 2.66 -9.24
C ILE A 37 8.73 3.29 -10.63
N ALA A 38 7.49 3.38 -11.11
CA ALA A 38 7.17 3.96 -12.40
C ALA A 38 7.57 5.45 -12.51
N ALA A 39 7.53 6.20 -11.40
CA ALA A 39 7.99 7.59 -11.34
C ALA A 39 9.52 7.72 -11.54
N GLN A 40 10.30 6.71 -11.13
CA GLN A 40 11.75 6.69 -11.31
C GLN A 40 12.18 6.25 -12.71
N GLU A 41 11.36 5.42 -13.37
CA GLU A 41 11.61 4.90 -14.72
C GLU A 41 10.44 5.18 -15.67
N PRO A 42 10.17 6.44 -16.06
CA PRO A 42 9.00 6.79 -16.85
C PRO A 42 8.94 6.04 -18.20
N GLY A 43 7.78 5.46 -18.50
CA GLY A 43 7.51 4.79 -19.77
C GLY A 43 7.90 3.32 -19.82
N THR A 44 8.43 2.75 -18.74
CA THR A 44 8.76 1.30 -18.64
C THR A 44 7.57 0.44 -18.24
N LEU A 45 6.63 1.00 -17.48
CA LEU A 45 5.47 0.32 -16.91
C LEU A 45 4.19 1.01 -17.33
N TYR A 46 3.15 0.20 -17.57
CA TYR A 46 1.78 0.65 -17.75
C TYR A 46 0.94 0.14 -16.58
N ILE A 47 0.41 1.07 -15.78
CA ILE A 47 -0.45 0.76 -14.62
C ILE A 47 -1.90 0.84 -15.10
N LEU A 48 -2.68 -0.22 -14.86
CA LEU A 48 -4.10 -0.25 -15.18
C LEU A 48 -4.90 0.67 -14.25
N ASP A 49 -5.98 1.25 -14.77
CA ASP A 49 -6.88 2.11 -13.97
C ASP A 49 -7.67 1.30 -12.93
N GLU A 50 -7.96 0.02 -13.24
CA GLU A 50 -8.66 -0.89 -12.34
C GLU A 50 -7.76 -1.44 -11.22
N ALA A 51 -8.25 -1.35 -9.99
CA ALA A 51 -7.63 -1.97 -8.82
C ALA A 51 -8.32 -3.29 -8.44
N LEU A 52 -7.56 -4.26 -7.93
CA LEU A 52 -8.10 -5.51 -7.39
C LEU A 52 -8.83 -5.31 -6.06
N GLY A 53 -8.53 -4.22 -5.34
CA GLY A 53 -9.14 -3.88 -4.08
C GLY A 53 -8.66 -2.54 -3.56
N THR A 54 -9.29 -2.06 -2.49
CA THR A 54 -8.82 -0.92 -1.71
C THR A 54 -8.09 -1.44 -0.48
N GLU A 55 -6.86 -0.98 -0.29
CA GLU A 55 -6.02 -1.36 0.84
C GLU A 55 -5.68 -0.12 1.66
N TYR A 56 -5.77 -0.24 2.99
CA TYR A 56 -5.40 0.81 3.92
C TYR A 56 -4.16 0.37 4.70
N MET A 57 -3.10 1.17 4.62
CA MET A 57 -1.90 0.95 5.41
C MET A 57 -2.07 1.47 6.83
N GLY A 58 -1.54 0.73 7.80
CA GLY A 58 -1.60 1.10 9.21
C GLY A 58 -0.40 0.59 10.00
N ILE A 59 -0.18 1.17 11.17
CA ILE A 59 0.92 0.78 12.05
C ILE A 59 0.49 -0.43 12.89
N GLY A 60 1.17 -1.56 12.66
CA GLY A 60 0.93 -2.80 13.40
C GLY A 60 1.37 -2.68 14.87
N CYS A 61 0.47 -3.00 15.79
CA CYS A 61 0.76 -3.06 17.24
C CYS A 61 0.55 -4.49 17.76
N PRO A 62 1.26 -4.91 18.83
CA PRO A 62 0.96 -6.17 19.51
C PRO A 62 -0.51 -6.26 19.94
N LYS A 63 -1.10 -7.45 19.82
CA LYS A 63 -2.51 -7.68 20.21
C LYS A 63 -2.69 -7.31 21.69
N GLY A 64 -3.67 -6.44 21.97
CA GLY A 64 -3.96 -5.96 23.33
C GLY A 64 -3.15 -4.75 23.81
N ALA A 65 -2.19 -4.25 23.03
CA ALA A 65 -1.40 -3.05 23.37
C ALA A 65 -2.20 -1.75 23.15
N VAL A 66 -3.30 -1.57 23.89
CA VAL A 66 -4.25 -0.46 23.72
C VAL A 66 -3.57 0.90 23.95
N ALA A 67 -2.81 1.05 25.03
CA ALA A 67 -2.16 2.32 25.35
C ALA A 67 -1.11 2.73 24.30
N LEU A 68 -0.38 1.75 23.73
CA LEU A 68 0.57 2.02 22.65
C LEU A 68 -0.14 2.46 21.37
N ARG A 69 -1.20 1.74 20.98
CA ARG A 69 -2.02 2.09 19.82
C ARG A 69 -2.57 3.52 19.96
N GLU A 70 -3.11 3.86 21.13
CA GLU A 70 -3.67 5.20 21.39
C GLU A 70 -2.60 6.29 21.35
N ALA A 71 -1.41 6.04 21.90
CA ALA A 71 -0.30 6.99 21.81
C ALA A 71 0.14 7.22 20.36
N ILE A 72 0.19 6.17 19.54
CA ILE A 72 0.51 6.26 18.11
C ILE A 72 -0.60 7.00 17.36
N ASP A 73 -1.87 6.66 17.59
CA ASP A 73 -3.02 7.30 16.96
C ASP A 73 -3.02 8.82 17.25
N ASN A 74 -2.82 9.22 18.52
CA ASN A 74 -2.77 10.63 18.90
C ASN A 74 -1.58 11.37 18.26
N ALA A 75 -0.40 10.73 18.19
CA ALA A 75 0.75 11.34 17.54
C ALA A 75 0.51 11.54 16.03
N LEU A 76 -0.15 10.57 15.37
CA LEU A 76 -0.54 10.70 13.97
C LEU A 76 -1.61 11.78 13.77
N ASP A 77 -2.54 11.96 14.72
CA ASP A 77 -3.51 13.05 14.71
C ASP A 77 -2.81 14.42 14.75
N GLU A 78 -1.89 14.62 15.69
CA GLU A 78 -1.13 15.87 15.82
C GLU A 78 -0.36 16.20 14.52
N LEU A 79 0.31 15.21 13.93
CA LEU A 79 1.08 15.40 12.68
C LEU A 79 0.20 15.56 11.43
N TYR A 80 -1.05 15.11 11.50
CA TYR A 80 -2.03 15.33 10.44
C TYR A 80 -2.61 16.75 10.55
N GLU A 81 -2.95 17.19 11.77
CA GLU A 81 -3.46 18.53 12.06
C GLU A 81 -2.45 19.63 11.74
N ASP A 82 -1.16 19.39 11.99
CA ASP A 82 -0.10 20.38 11.73
C ASP A 82 0.43 20.37 10.28
N GLY A 83 -0.02 19.42 9.45
CA GLY A 83 0.34 19.29 8.05
C GLY A 83 1.69 18.59 7.78
N THR A 84 2.37 18.08 8.80
CA THR A 84 3.65 17.36 8.65
C THR A 84 3.47 16.11 7.79
N VAL A 85 2.40 15.35 8.01
CA VAL A 85 2.12 14.13 7.25
C VAL A 85 1.85 14.41 5.77
N GLU A 86 1.16 15.51 5.47
CA GLU A 86 0.95 15.95 4.09
C GLU A 86 2.27 16.35 3.42
N ALA A 87 3.15 17.06 4.13
CA ALA A 87 4.47 17.45 3.62
C ALA A 87 5.32 16.22 3.27
N ILE A 88 5.37 15.23 4.18
CA ILE A 88 6.07 13.95 3.94
C ILE A 88 5.46 13.23 2.73
N SER A 89 4.13 13.13 2.65
CA SER A 89 3.48 12.43 1.53
C SER A 89 3.84 13.06 0.18
N LYS A 90 3.82 14.40 0.10
CA LYS A 90 4.16 15.10 -1.14
C LYS A 90 5.65 14.97 -1.50
N GLU A 91 6.54 14.94 -0.51
CA GLU A 91 7.97 14.73 -0.74
C GLU A 91 8.25 13.39 -1.43
N TRP A 92 7.60 12.32 -0.97
CA TRP A 92 7.87 10.97 -1.47
C TRP A 92 7.03 10.59 -2.70
N PHE A 93 5.80 11.09 -2.80
CA PHE A 93 4.83 10.65 -3.82
C PHE A 93 4.36 11.77 -4.76
N GLY A 94 4.84 13.00 -4.59
CA GLY A 94 4.43 14.16 -5.38
C GLY A 94 3.00 14.66 -5.12
N THR A 95 2.20 13.90 -4.38
CA THR A 95 0.82 14.26 -3.98
C THR A 95 0.53 13.77 -2.56
N ASN A 96 -0.52 14.32 -1.95
CA ASN A 96 -1.00 13.82 -0.67
C ASN A 96 -1.85 12.57 -0.90
N ILE A 97 -1.39 11.42 -0.40
CA ILE A 97 -2.09 10.13 -0.47
C ILE A 97 -2.59 9.66 0.89
N VAL A 98 -2.39 10.46 1.94
CA VAL A 98 -2.73 10.05 3.30
C VAL A 98 -4.23 10.22 3.55
N ILE A 99 -4.82 9.18 4.15
CA ILE A 99 -6.22 9.14 4.53
C ILE A 99 -6.28 8.94 6.04
N ARG A 100 -6.81 9.92 6.77
CA ARG A 100 -6.98 9.80 8.23
C ARG A 100 -8.31 9.17 8.62
N ASP A 101 -9.38 9.56 7.94
CA ASP A 101 -10.74 9.13 8.20
C ASP A 101 -11.10 7.88 7.40
N VAL A 102 -10.58 6.73 7.82
CA VAL A 102 -10.95 5.43 7.26
C VAL A 102 -12.10 4.80 8.04
N PRO A 103 -13.08 4.16 7.37
CA PRO A 103 -14.11 3.39 8.05
C PRO A 103 -13.47 2.34 8.97
N LYS A 104 -13.78 2.41 10.26
CA LYS A 104 -13.29 1.42 11.23
C LYS A 104 -13.94 0.08 10.92
N LEU A 105 -13.13 -0.96 10.75
CA LEU A 105 -13.62 -2.33 10.62
C LEU A 105 -14.47 -2.68 11.84
N THR A 106 -15.66 -3.25 11.58
CA THR A 106 -16.51 -3.79 12.63
C THR A 106 -15.89 -5.07 13.21
N GLN A 107 -16.31 -5.45 14.41
CA GLN A 107 -15.91 -6.73 15.01
C GLN A 107 -16.33 -7.94 14.15
N GLU A 108 -17.36 -7.79 13.34
CA GLU A 108 -17.85 -8.81 12.42
C GLU A 108 -16.91 -8.95 11.22
N GLN A 109 -16.49 -7.82 10.63
CA GLN A 109 -15.48 -7.80 9.56
C GLN A 109 -14.13 -8.37 10.03
N LEU A 110 -13.72 -8.06 11.26
CA LEU A 110 -12.49 -8.63 11.83
C LEU A 110 -12.57 -10.16 11.98
N LYS A 111 -13.73 -10.69 12.38
CA LYS A 111 -13.96 -12.14 12.47
C LYS A 111 -13.94 -12.83 11.11
N GLU A 112 -14.55 -12.24 10.09
CA GLU A 112 -14.53 -12.79 8.71
C GLU A 112 -13.10 -12.86 8.16
N MET A 113 -12.24 -11.92 8.57
CA MET A 113 -10.81 -11.91 8.24
C MET A 113 -9.95 -12.85 9.12
N GLY A 114 -10.56 -13.62 10.03
CA GLY A 114 -9.86 -14.54 10.92
C GLY A 114 -9.00 -13.88 12.01
N ARG A 115 -9.31 -12.64 12.42
CA ARG A 115 -8.52 -11.83 13.37
C ARG A 115 -9.15 -11.72 14.77
#